data_AF-A0A2L2YND5-F1
#
_entry.id   AF-A0A2L2YND5-F1
#
_cell.length_a   1.000
_cell.length_b   1.000
_cell.length_c   1.000
_cell.angle_alpha   90.00
_cell.angle_beta   90.00
_cell.angle_gamma   90.00
#
_symmetry.space_group_name_H-M   'P 1'
#
loop_
_entity.id
_entity.type
_entity.pdbx_description
1 polymer ?
#
loop_
_entity_poly.entity_id
_entity_poly.type
_entity_poly.pdbx_seq_one_letter_code
_entity_poly.pdbx_strand_id
1 'polypeptide(L)'
;HVYNGLLTYHVYSDCLKSQVNNSSPKFYVNNGCLKFHVYNGCLKFHVYNGCIKFHAYNKYLKFHVCNGCLNFHVNNIRCYRVTNSVIRQKHIPPLR
;
A
#
# COMPACT_ATOMS: atom_id res chain seq x y z
N HIS A 1 7.10 1.89 -14.45
CA HIS A 1 5.65 2.17 -14.54
C HIS A 1 4.97 0.95 -15.12
N VAL A 2 3.87 0.48 -14.54
CA VAL A 2 3.10 -0.65 -15.08
C VAL A 2 1.65 -0.23 -15.32
N TYR A 3 1.13 -0.61 -16.48
CA TYR A 3 -0.25 -0.39 -16.90
C TYR A 3 -0.93 -1.76 -17.06
N ASN A 4 -2.04 -1.97 -16.36
CA ASN A 4 -2.92 -3.15 -16.44
C ASN A 4 -2.24 -4.50 -16.16
N GLY A 5 -2.52 -5.09 -14.98
CA GLY A 5 -2.07 -6.43 -14.65
C GLY A 5 -2.04 -6.75 -13.15
N LEU A 6 -1.82 -8.03 -12.83
CA LEU A 6 -1.47 -8.50 -11.49
C LEU A 6 0.05 -8.41 -11.33
N LEU A 7 0.50 -7.70 -10.29
CA LEU A 7 1.91 -7.51 -10.00
C LEU A 7 2.21 -8.02 -8.61
N THR A 8 3.36 -8.66 -8.45
CA THR A 8 3.88 -9.03 -7.14
C THR A 8 5.28 -8.45 -6.98
N TYR A 9 5.49 -7.69 -5.92
CA TYR A 9 6.77 -7.09 -5.58
C TYR A 9 7.27 -7.67 -4.27
N HIS A 10 8.55 -8.04 -4.25
CA HIS A 10 9.27 -8.44 -3.05
C HIS A 10 10.38 -7.43 -2.79
N VAL A 11 10.42 -6.88 -1.58
CA VAL A 11 11.41 -5.90 -1.15
C VAL A 11 12.06 -6.45 0.11
N TYR A 12 13.37 -6.73 0.05
CA TYR A 12 14.15 -7.26 1.15
C TYR A 12 15.29 -6.29 1.47
N SER A 13 15.34 -5.74 2.68
CA SER A 13 16.41 -4.83 3.14
C SER A 13 16.64 -3.57 2.30
N ASP A 14 15.79 -3.32 1.31
CA ASP A 14 15.91 -2.24 0.33
C ASP A 14 14.73 -1.27 0.37
N CYS A 15 14.88 -0.15 -0.33
CA CYS A 15 13.84 0.83 -0.55
C CYS A 15 13.28 0.75 -1.98
N LEU A 16 12.01 0.38 -2.13
CA LEU A 16 11.35 0.38 -3.44
C LEU A 16 10.45 1.61 -3.62
N LYS A 17 10.60 2.30 -4.74
CA LYS A 17 9.67 3.34 -5.21
C LYS A 17 8.98 2.90 -6.49
N SER A 18 7.65 2.85 -6.49
CA SER A 18 6.87 2.41 -7.67
C SER A 18 5.62 3.24 -7.91
N GLN A 19 5.19 3.29 -9.17
CA GLN A 19 3.91 3.85 -9.59
C GLN A 19 3.17 2.82 -10.43
N VAL A 20 1.92 2.57 -10.06
CA VAL A 20 1.09 1.50 -10.61
C VAL A 20 -0.29 2.06 -10.96
N ASN A 21 -0.72 1.89 -12.21
CA ASN A 21 -2.00 2.40 -12.70
C ASN A 21 -2.91 1.25 -13.14
N ASN A 22 -4.16 1.25 -12.65
CA ASN A 22 -5.22 0.33 -13.04
C ASN A 22 -4.84 -1.16 -12.90
N SER A 23 -4.27 -1.50 -11.74
CA SER A 23 -3.71 -2.82 -11.45
C SER A 23 -4.00 -3.23 -10.00
N SER A 24 -3.84 -4.51 -9.70
CA SER A 24 -4.01 -5.05 -8.34
C SER A 24 -2.69 -5.61 -7.78
N PRO A 25 -1.73 -4.75 -7.42
CA PRO A 25 -0.43 -5.20 -6.96
C PRO A 25 -0.49 -5.80 -5.54
N LYS A 26 0.36 -6.79 -5.31
CA LYS A 26 0.70 -7.36 -4.01
C LYS A 26 2.14 -7.00 -3.66
N PHE A 27 2.36 -6.56 -2.44
CA PHE A 27 3.69 -6.19 -1.97
C PHE A 27 4.05 -6.97 -0.71
N TYR A 28 5.25 -7.54 -0.73
CA TYR A 28 5.90 -8.15 0.41
C TYR A 28 7.14 -7.34 0.75
N VAL A 29 7.18 -6.80 1.97
CA VAL A 29 8.29 -5.98 2.46
C VAL A 29 8.85 -6.63 3.72
N ASN A 30 10.12 -7.00 3.70
CA ASN A 30 10.82 -7.55 4.85
C ASN A 30 12.08 -6.70 5.12
N ASN A 31 12.20 -6.13 6.32
CA ASN A 31 13.32 -5.25 6.68
C ASN A 31 13.54 -4.04 5.73
N GLY A 32 12.55 -3.69 4.92
CA GLY A 32 12.67 -2.69 3.85
C GLY A 32 11.68 -1.55 3.97
N CYS A 33 11.79 -0.60 3.03
CA CYS A 33 10.83 0.48 2.89
C CYS A 33 10.16 0.45 1.52
N LEU A 34 8.87 0.76 1.48
CA LEU A 34 8.12 0.86 0.23
C LEU A 34 7.39 2.21 0.15
N LYS A 35 7.63 2.93 -0.94
CA LYS A 35 6.88 4.14 -1.29
C LYS A 35 6.19 3.99 -2.64
N PHE A 36 4.87 4.11 -2.69
CA PHE A 36 4.18 3.94 -3.96
C PHE A 36 2.92 4.80 -4.12
N HIS A 37 2.52 4.97 -5.39
CA HIS A 37 1.27 5.61 -5.78
C HIS A 37 0.45 4.64 -6.63
N VAL A 38 -0.82 4.45 -6.29
CA VAL A 38 -1.74 3.63 -7.09
C VAL A 38 -3.01 4.40 -7.44
N TYR A 39 -3.39 4.31 -8.72
CA TYR A 39 -4.64 4.84 -9.25
C TYR A 39 -5.53 3.67 -9.71
N ASN A 40 -6.62 3.45 -8.98
CA ASN A 40 -7.70 2.49 -9.23
C ASN A 40 -7.29 0.99 -9.19
N GLY A 41 -7.92 0.21 -8.30
CA GLY A 41 -7.63 -1.22 -8.12
C GLY A 41 -7.78 -1.71 -6.68
N CYS A 42 -7.28 -2.93 -6.43
CA CYS A 42 -7.22 -3.57 -5.13
C CYS A 42 -5.77 -3.69 -4.66
N LEU A 43 -5.48 -3.31 -3.42
CA LEU A 43 -4.13 -3.41 -2.86
C LEU A 43 -4.02 -4.43 -1.73
N LYS A 44 -2.93 -5.21 -1.74
CA LYS A 44 -2.57 -6.12 -0.65
C LYS A 44 -1.12 -5.91 -0.21
N PHE A 45 -0.90 -5.70 1.09
CA PHE A 45 0.42 -5.55 1.70
C PHE A 45 0.69 -6.57 2.78
N HIS A 46 1.90 -7.10 2.78
CA HIS A 46 2.48 -7.87 3.86
C HIS A 46 3.82 -7.24 4.23
N VAL A 47 3.95 -6.80 5.48
CA VAL A 47 5.14 -6.11 5.97
C VAL A 47 5.63 -6.80 7.22
N TYR A 48 6.92 -7.11 7.24
CA TYR A 48 7.63 -7.58 8.41
C TYR A 48 8.81 -6.65 8.66
N ASN A 49 8.87 -6.06 9.86
CA ASN A 49 9.98 -5.23 10.30
C ASN A 49 10.36 -4.10 9.31
N GLY A 50 9.36 -3.45 8.70
CA GLY A 50 9.56 -2.50 7.61
C GLY A 50 8.58 -1.34 7.64
N CYS A 51 8.76 -0.39 6.72
CA CYS A 51 7.95 0.82 6.64
C CYS A 51 7.27 0.95 5.28
N ILE A 52 5.98 1.29 5.26
CA ILE A 52 5.25 1.59 4.03
C ILE A 52 4.68 3.01 4.08
N LYS A 53 4.89 3.76 2.99
CA LYS A 53 4.22 5.02 2.71
C LYS A 53 3.51 5.00 1.36
N PHE A 54 2.21 5.29 1.31
CA PHE A 54 1.52 5.32 0.02
C PHE A 54 0.36 6.31 -0.13
N HIS A 55 0.07 6.61 -1.39
CA HIS A 55 -1.13 7.33 -1.80
C HIS A 55 -1.93 6.46 -2.75
N ALA A 56 -3.22 6.28 -2.47
CA ALA A 56 -4.09 5.43 -3.25
C ALA A 56 -5.47 6.05 -3.50
N TYR A 57 -5.92 5.96 -4.74
CA TYR A 57 -7.30 6.24 -5.16
C TYR A 57 -7.95 4.91 -5.53
N ASN A 58 -8.34 4.10 -4.54
CA ASN A 58 -8.65 2.68 -4.72
C ASN A 58 -9.95 2.26 -4.05
N LYS A 59 -10.60 1.23 -4.59
CA LYS A 59 -11.86 0.70 -4.06
C LYS A 59 -11.66 -0.21 -2.85
N TYR A 60 -10.54 -0.95 -2.78
CA TYR A 60 -10.27 -1.92 -1.72
C TYR A 60 -8.80 -1.94 -1.29
N LEU A 61 -8.57 -1.99 0.02
CA LEU A 61 -7.23 -2.02 0.63
C LEU A 61 -7.16 -3.10 1.72
N LYS A 62 -6.13 -3.95 1.69
CA LYS A 62 -5.83 -4.88 2.78
C LYS A 62 -4.36 -4.82 3.14
N PHE A 63 -4.04 -4.78 4.43
CA PHE A 63 -2.66 -4.81 4.88
C PHE A 63 -2.50 -5.65 6.13
N HIS A 64 -1.34 -6.28 6.21
CA HIS A 64 -0.83 -6.98 7.38
C HIS A 64 0.57 -6.45 7.66
N VAL A 65 0.78 -5.84 8.81
CA VAL A 65 2.09 -5.32 9.22
C VAL A 65 2.43 -5.96 10.55
N CYS A 66 3.65 -6.47 10.66
CA CYS A 66 4.20 -6.99 11.91
C CYS A 66 5.50 -6.23 12.20
N ASN A 67 5.61 -5.68 13.41
CA ASN A 67 6.77 -4.91 13.86
C ASN A 67 7.19 -3.78 12.89
N GLY A 68 6.23 -3.08 12.27
CA GLY A 68 6.50 -2.11 11.22
C GLY A 68 5.58 -0.89 11.28
N CYS A 69 5.85 0.08 10.40
CA CYS A 69 5.10 1.34 10.34
C CYS A 69 4.31 1.46 9.03
N LEU A 70 3.08 1.95 9.13
CA LEU A 70 2.22 2.22 7.98
C LEU A 70 1.71 3.67 7.97
N ASN A 71 2.05 4.39 6.91
CA ASN A 71 1.55 5.73 6.62
C ASN A 71 0.82 5.74 5.27
N PHE A 72 -0.43 6.18 5.24
CA PHE A 72 -1.17 6.21 3.99
C PHE A 72 -2.19 7.32 3.86
N HIS A 73 -2.41 7.68 2.60
CA HIS A 73 -3.42 8.62 2.14
C HIS A 73 -4.32 7.92 1.14
N VAL A 74 -5.61 7.89 1.45
CA VAL A 74 -6.58 7.10 0.68
C VAL A 74 -7.85 7.90 0.41
N ASN A 75 -8.27 7.89 -0.84
CA ASN A 75 -9.52 8.50 -1.28
C ASN A 75 -10.46 7.41 -1.81
N ASN A 76 -11.72 7.44 -1.35
CA ASN A 76 -12.84 6.62 -1.84
C ASN A 76 -12.69 5.08 -1.66
N ILE A 77 -12.46 4.62 -0.42
CA ILE A 77 -12.30 3.20 -0.07
C ILE A 77 -13.59 2.59 0.45
N ARG A 78 -13.91 1.36 0.01
CA ARG A 78 -15.04 0.56 0.52
C ARG A 78 -14.70 -0.43 1.61
N CYS A 79 -13.45 -0.94 1.69
CA CYS A 79 -13.01 -1.81 2.79
C CYS A 79 -11.52 -1.62 3.13
N TYR A 80 -11.20 -1.56 4.43
CA TYR A 80 -9.84 -1.71 4.97
C TYR A 80 -9.83 -2.75 6.09
N ARG A 81 -8.80 -3.61 6.13
CA ARG A 81 -8.54 -4.52 7.27
C ARG A 81 -7.09 -4.38 7.69
N VAL A 82 -6.93 -4.23 9.00
CA VAL A 82 -5.69 -3.96 9.73
C VAL A 82 -5.46 -5.11 10.71
N THR A 83 -4.23 -5.57 10.85
CA THR A 83 -3.82 -6.45 11.95
C THR A 83 -2.42 -6.08 12.42
N ASN A 84 -2.29 -5.78 13.72
CA ASN A 84 -1.05 -5.67 14.52
C ASN A 84 -0.03 -4.56 14.14
N SER A 85 -0.42 -3.27 14.16
CA SER A 85 0.44 -2.20 13.62
C SER A 85 0.31 -0.85 14.33
N VAL A 86 1.37 -0.03 14.27
CA VAL A 86 1.30 1.42 14.52
C VAL A 86 0.88 2.11 13.22
N ILE A 87 -0.26 2.81 13.23
CA ILE A 87 -0.91 3.32 12.03
C ILE A 87 -1.11 4.82 12.13
N ARG A 88 -0.78 5.53 11.06
CA ARG A 88 -1.19 6.92 10.86
C ARG A 88 -1.92 7.02 9.53
N GLN A 89 -3.24 7.20 9.63
CA GLN A 89 -4.14 7.42 8.50
C GLN A 89 -4.51 8.89 8.43
N LYS A 90 -4.47 9.48 7.23
CA LYS A 90 -5.06 10.79 6.96
C LYS A 90 -6.19 10.61 5.94
N HIS A 91 -7.43 10.77 6.39
CA HIS A 91 -8.62 10.75 5.52
C HIS A 91 -8.80 12.12 4.87
N ILE A 92 -9.00 12.15 3.55
CA ILE A 92 -9.39 13.35 2.82
C ILE A 92 -10.76 13.03 2.21
N PRO A 93 -11.80 13.83 2.48
CA PRO A 93 -13.10 13.64 1.85
C PRO A 93 -12.96 13.72 0.32
N PRO A 94 -13.81 13.02 -0.45
CA PRO A 94 -13.78 13.11 -1.89
C PRO A 94 -13.88 14.58 -2.32
N LEU A 95 -12.98 15.02 -3.20
CA LEU A 95 -13.06 16.34 -3.82
C LEU A 95 -14.38 16.40 -4.59
N ARG A 96 -15.21 17.36 -4.21
CA ARG A 96 -16.55 17.61 -4.73
C ARG A 96 -16.49 18.13 -6.16
#